data_AF-A0A9P3EVU7-F1
#
_entry.id   AF-A0A9P3EVU7-F1
#
_cell.length_a   1.000
_cell.length_b   1.000
_cell.length_c   1.000
_cell.angle_alpha   90.00
_cell.angle_beta   90.00
_cell.angle_gamma   90.00
#
_symmetry.space_group_name_H-M   'P 1'
#
loop_
_entity.id
_entity.type
_entity.pdbx_description
1 polymer ?
#
loop_
_entity_poly.entity_id
_entity_poly.type
_entity_poly.pdbx_seq_one_letter_code
_entity_poly.pdbx_strand_id
1 'polypeptide(L)'
;MGETFNIDAAYVDLTSPDDGDNEWSAEQTEAAAELSVPDDAVEFNWSFGPISASQRPTALPKNTSSYDMTCTPAIGGIYVGIVNGNLKDGVGLRINLYNFKGALRWYLKNGNELWIHHDVKVIFDGYFEGDRKIITF
;
A
#
# COMPACT_ATOMS: atom_id res chain seq x y z
N MET A 1 -17.82 -10.95 -10.61
CA MET A 1 -17.85 -9.67 -11.35
C MET A 1 -17.03 -8.69 -10.52
N GLY A 2 -16.11 -7.91 -11.12
CA GLY A 2 -15.31 -6.94 -10.35
C GLY A 2 -16.09 -5.65 -10.13
N GLU A 3 -15.89 -5.01 -8.99
CA GLU A 3 -16.41 -3.67 -8.69
C GLU A 3 -15.31 -2.62 -8.93
N THR A 4 -15.70 -1.40 -9.29
CA THR A 4 -14.79 -0.27 -9.47
C THR A 4 -15.15 0.82 -8.48
N PHE A 5 -14.14 1.36 -7.81
CA PHE A 5 -14.29 2.40 -6.80
C PHE A 5 -13.53 3.66 -7.24
N ASN A 6 -14.11 4.84 -6.98
CA ASN A 6 -13.39 6.11 -7.08
C ASN A 6 -12.76 6.42 -5.72
N ILE A 7 -11.47 6.75 -5.70
CA ILE A 7 -10.68 6.90 -4.49
C ILE A 7 -9.96 8.25 -4.53
N ASP A 8 -10.22 9.10 -3.54
CA ASP A 8 -9.40 10.29 -3.27
C ASP A 8 -8.11 9.82 -2.60
N ALA A 9 -7.02 9.84 -3.39
CA ALA A 9 -5.88 8.95 -3.17
C ALA A 9 -4.60 9.67 -2.76
N ALA A 10 -4.50 10.98 -2.94
CA ALA A 10 -3.36 11.79 -2.55
C ALA A 10 -3.85 13.08 -1.94
N TYR A 11 -3.36 13.39 -0.74
CA TYR A 11 -3.65 14.62 -0.03
C TYR A 11 -2.43 15.52 -0.12
N VAL A 12 -2.68 16.80 -0.40
CA VAL A 12 -1.64 17.82 -0.53
C VAL A 12 -2.12 19.04 0.22
N ASP A 13 -1.33 19.45 1.22
CA ASP A 13 -1.52 20.71 1.91
C ASP A 13 -0.83 21.80 1.10
N LEU A 14 -1.59 22.82 0.74
CA LEU A 14 -1.09 24.00 0.02
C LEU A 14 -1.13 25.20 0.96
N THR A 15 0.04 25.74 1.27
CA THR A 15 0.19 26.89 2.16
C THR A 15 0.51 28.13 1.34
N SER A 16 -0.23 29.22 1.59
CA SER A 16 0.03 30.51 0.97
C SER A 16 1.26 31.19 1.57
N PRO A 17 1.98 32.02 0.79
CA PRO A 17 3.06 32.85 1.32
C PRO A 17 2.55 33.85 2.38
N ASP A 18 3.45 34.27 3.26
CA ASP A 18 3.24 35.39 4.18
C ASP A 18 3.20 36.73 3.43
N ASP A 19 2.70 37.78 4.09
CA ASP A 19 2.60 39.13 3.52
C ASP A 19 3.98 39.68 3.11
N GLY A 20 4.19 39.85 1.80
CA GLY A 20 5.44 40.35 1.23
C GLY A 20 6.26 39.28 0.49
N ASP A 21 5.90 38.01 0.65
CA ASP A 21 6.51 36.89 -0.09
C ASP A 21 5.65 36.46 -1.29
N ASN A 22 6.20 35.57 -2.13
CA ASN A 22 5.54 35.13 -3.38
C ASN A 22 5.66 33.62 -3.66
N GLU A 23 6.19 32.83 -2.73
CA GLU A 23 6.37 31.39 -2.89
C GLU A 23 5.29 30.60 -2.12
N TRP A 24 4.63 29.67 -2.81
CA TRP A 24 3.66 28.76 -2.21
C TRP A 24 4.36 27.43 -1.89
N SER A 25 4.04 26.83 -0.75
CA SER A 25 4.53 25.49 -0.42
C SER A 25 3.42 24.46 -0.59
N ALA A 26 3.72 23.38 -1.29
CA ALA A 26 2.85 22.22 -1.39
C ALA A 26 3.55 21.02 -0.73
N GLU A 27 2.89 20.41 0.25
CA GLU A 27 3.39 19.23 0.95
C GLU A 27 2.41 18.08 0.78
N GLN A 28 2.89 16.94 0.28
CA GLN A 28 2.07 15.73 0.23
C GLN A 28 1.95 15.14 1.63
N THR A 29 0.72 15.00 2.11
CA THR A 29 0.42 14.45 3.43
C THR A 29 -0.05 13.00 3.32
N GLU A 30 0.00 12.29 4.45
CA GLU A 30 -0.44 10.90 4.49
C GLU A 30 -1.95 10.80 4.28
N ALA A 31 -2.36 9.92 3.37
CA ALA A 31 -3.76 9.58 3.21
C ALA A 31 -4.24 8.81 4.44
N ALA A 32 -5.01 9.42 5.34
CA ALA A 32 -5.59 8.73 6.51
C ALA A 32 -6.76 7.80 6.10
N ALA A 33 -6.65 6.49 6.33
CA ALA A 33 -7.83 5.61 6.38
C ALA A 33 -8.12 5.43 7.84
N GLU A 34 -9.39 5.53 8.16
CA GLU A 34 -9.92 4.72 9.23
C GLU A 34 -10.21 3.33 8.64
N LEU A 35 -9.32 2.37 8.89
CA LEU A 35 -9.65 0.96 8.76
C LEU A 35 -10.06 0.49 10.16
N SER A 36 -11.26 -0.05 10.33
CA SER A 36 -11.61 -0.74 11.57
C SER A 36 -10.83 -2.06 11.60
N VAL A 37 -9.74 -2.10 12.35
CA VAL A 37 -8.93 -3.30 12.52
C VAL A 37 -9.60 -4.18 13.58
N PRO A 38 -9.88 -5.47 13.31
CA PRO A 38 -10.32 -6.40 14.34
C PRO A 38 -9.29 -6.46 15.49
N ASP A 39 -9.75 -6.54 16.74
CA ASP A 39 -8.89 -6.62 17.95
C ASP A 39 -7.84 -7.74 17.92
N ASP A 40 -8.02 -8.70 17.02
CA ASP A 40 -7.26 -9.92 16.92
C ASP A 40 -6.28 -9.90 15.71
N ALA A 41 -6.20 -8.80 14.96
CA ALA A 41 -5.36 -8.74 13.77
C ALA A 41 -3.86 -8.52 14.06
N VAL A 42 -3.00 -9.06 13.17
CA VAL A 42 -1.58 -8.71 13.16
C VAL A 42 -1.38 -7.47 12.30
N GLU A 43 -1.06 -6.36 12.95
CA GLU A 43 -0.65 -5.13 12.28
C GLU A 43 0.81 -5.21 11.83
N PHE A 44 1.09 -4.73 10.62
CA PHE A 44 2.46 -4.50 10.19
C PHE A 44 2.57 -3.19 9.42
N ASN A 45 3.75 -2.57 9.51
CA ASN A 45 4.15 -1.41 8.74
C ASN A 45 5.37 -1.81 7.90
N TRP A 46 5.25 -1.69 6.58
CA TRP A 46 6.31 -2.07 5.65
C TRP A 46 6.38 -1.08 4.49
N SER A 47 7.60 -0.72 4.08
CA SER A 47 7.84 0.09 2.90
C SER A 47 9.14 -0.30 2.21
N PHE A 48 9.19 -0.12 0.90
CA PHE A 48 10.38 -0.29 0.08
C PHE A 48 10.27 0.52 -1.21
N GLY A 49 11.20 1.46 -1.40
CA GLY A 49 11.17 2.35 -2.57
C GLY A 49 9.84 3.11 -2.65
N PRO A 50 9.18 3.15 -3.82
CA PRO A 50 7.91 3.86 -3.98
C PRO A 50 6.71 3.10 -3.39
N ILE A 51 6.90 1.90 -2.83
CA ILE A 51 5.82 1.05 -2.33
C ILE A 51 5.76 1.18 -0.82
N SER A 52 4.59 1.43 -0.28
CA SER A 52 4.36 1.33 1.15
C SER A 52 3.03 0.64 1.46
N ALA A 53 3.05 -0.16 2.53
CA ALA A 53 1.88 -0.62 3.28
C ALA A 53 1.82 0.11 4.64
N SER A 54 2.57 1.22 4.76
CA SER A 54 2.90 1.90 6.02
C SER A 54 1.88 2.95 6.46
N GLN A 55 0.98 3.35 5.57
CA GLN A 55 0.16 4.55 5.80
C GLN A 55 -1.14 4.26 6.55
N ARG A 56 -1.52 2.99 6.70
CA ARG A 56 -2.80 2.53 7.28
C ARG A 56 -2.59 1.11 7.87
N PRO A 57 -3.25 0.71 8.98
CA PRO A 57 -3.02 -0.60 9.56
C PRO A 57 -3.43 -1.70 8.58
N THR A 58 -2.46 -2.54 8.23
CA THR A 58 -2.68 -3.74 7.42
C THR A 58 -3.00 -4.88 8.37
N ALA A 59 -4.21 -5.42 8.29
CA ALA A 59 -4.74 -6.35 9.26
C ALA A 59 -4.85 -7.76 8.65
N LEU A 60 -4.15 -8.72 9.25
CA LEU A 60 -4.41 -10.14 9.00
C LEU A 60 -5.30 -10.68 10.11
N PRO A 61 -6.48 -11.25 9.84
CA PRO A 61 -7.29 -11.89 10.88
C PRO A 61 -6.48 -12.97 11.63
N LYS A 62 -6.64 -13.05 12.95
CA LYS A 62 -5.86 -13.93 13.86
C LYS A 62 -5.96 -15.40 13.51
N ASN A 63 -7.03 -15.81 12.83
CA ASN A 63 -7.14 -17.17 12.37
C ASN A 63 -6.23 -17.39 11.16
N THR A 64 -4.96 -17.69 11.44
CA THR A 64 -3.95 -18.13 10.48
C THR A 64 -4.39 -19.35 9.65
N SER A 65 -5.50 -19.99 10.01
CA SER A 65 -6.14 -21.06 9.23
C SER A 65 -6.94 -20.54 8.02
N SER A 66 -7.46 -19.30 8.07
CA SER A 66 -8.23 -18.72 6.98
C SER A 66 -7.33 -18.16 5.88
N TYR A 67 -6.16 -17.62 6.26
CA TYR A 67 -5.19 -16.98 5.36
C TYR A 67 -5.75 -15.76 4.62
N ASP A 68 -6.83 -15.17 5.13
CA ASP A 68 -7.35 -13.93 4.56
C ASP A 68 -6.40 -12.77 4.86
N MET A 69 -6.37 -11.81 3.95
CA MET A 69 -5.54 -10.63 4.04
C MET A 69 -6.34 -9.41 3.61
N THR A 70 -6.21 -8.35 4.38
CA THR A 70 -6.69 -7.01 4.07
C THR A 70 -5.52 -6.06 4.11
N CYS A 71 -5.19 -5.41 2.99
CA CYS A 71 -4.13 -4.40 2.94
C CYS A 71 -4.53 -3.10 2.26
N THR A 72 -3.79 -2.06 2.61
CA THR A 72 -4.02 -0.67 2.19
C THR A 72 -2.78 -0.10 1.52
N PRO A 73 -2.39 -0.63 0.36
CA PRO A 73 -1.16 -0.23 -0.30
C PRO A 73 -1.22 1.25 -0.75
N ALA A 74 -0.05 1.88 -0.72
CA ALA A 74 0.21 3.17 -1.34
C ALA A 74 1.44 3.07 -2.27
N ILE A 75 1.36 3.74 -3.42
CA ILE A 75 2.43 3.76 -4.43
C ILE A 75 2.77 5.22 -4.71
N GLY A 76 3.97 5.66 -4.34
CA GLY A 76 4.38 7.06 -4.46
C GLY A 76 3.48 8.01 -3.65
N GLY A 77 3.05 7.58 -2.46
CA GLY A 77 2.11 8.31 -1.61
C GLY A 77 0.66 8.37 -2.14
N ILE A 78 0.34 7.62 -3.21
CA ILE A 78 -1.02 7.48 -3.74
C ILE A 78 -1.65 6.23 -3.15
N TYR A 79 -2.65 6.41 -2.30
CA TYR A 79 -3.47 5.32 -1.74
C TYR A 79 -4.35 4.68 -2.82
N VAL A 80 -4.24 3.36 -3.02
CA VAL A 80 -4.95 2.67 -4.11
C VAL A 80 -6.16 1.87 -3.66
N GLY A 81 -6.59 2.03 -2.40
CA GLY A 81 -7.76 1.35 -1.85
C GLY A 81 -7.42 0.20 -0.91
N ILE A 82 -8.48 -0.47 -0.46
CA ILE A 82 -8.38 -1.70 0.33
C ILE A 82 -8.32 -2.88 -0.65
N VAL A 83 -7.27 -3.68 -0.53
CA VAL A 83 -7.09 -4.92 -1.28
C VAL A 83 -7.32 -6.09 -0.34
N ASN A 84 -8.33 -6.90 -0.64
CA ASN A 84 -8.69 -8.09 0.12
C ASN A 84 -8.40 -9.35 -0.70
N GLY A 85 -7.99 -10.43 -0.04
CA GLY A 85 -7.84 -11.73 -0.69
C GLY A 85 -7.33 -12.81 0.25
N ASN A 86 -6.97 -13.97 -0.32
CA ASN A 86 -6.45 -15.11 0.42
C ASN A 86 -4.98 -15.39 0.07
N LEU A 87 -4.11 -15.48 1.06
CA LEU A 87 -2.68 -15.69 0.91
C LEU A 87 -2.31 -17.09 0.39
N LYS A 88 -3.20 -18.10 0.47
CA LYS A 88 -2.97 -19.41 -0.17
C LYS A 88 -2.90 -19.30 -1.68
N ASP A 89 -3.77 -18.47 -2.26
CA ASP A 89 -3.84 -18.22 -3.70
C ASP A 89 -2.86 -17.09 -4.12
N GLY A 90 -2.45 -16.30 -3.14
CA GLY A 90 -1.73 -15.06 -3.31
C GLY A 90 -2.67 -13.93 -3.71
N VAL A 91 -2.37 -12.73 -3.23
CA VAL A 91 -3.18 -11.53 -3.47
C VAL A 91 -2.40 -10.62 -4.40
N GLY A 92 -2.95 -10.33 -5.58
CA GLY A 92 -2.29 -9.54 -6.61
C GLY A 92 -2.95 -8.19 -6.83
N LEU A 93 -2.13 -7.15 -7.02
CA LEU A 93 -2.56 -5.81 -7.42
C LEU A 93 -1.80 -5.41 -8.69
N ARG A 94 -2.53 -5.14 -9.78
CA ARG A 94 -1.95 -4.54 -10.98
C ARG A 94 -2.00 -3.01 -10.86
N ILE A 95 -0.87 -2.37 -11.16
CA ILE A 95 -0.68 -0.93 -11.00
C ILE A 95 -0.61 -0.29 -12.38
N ASN A 96 -1.48 0.69 -12.61
CA ASN A 96 -1.49 1.51 -13.82
C ASN A 96 -1.80 2.97 -13.46
N LEU A 97 -0.96 3.59 -12.62
CA LEU A 97 -1.06 4.99 -12.21
C LEU A 97 -0.28 5.89 -13.16
N TYR A 98 -0.45 7.22 -13.05
CA TYR A 98 0.16 8.17 -13.99
C TYR A 98 1.69 8.00 -14.07
N ASN A 99 2.37 7.94 -12.92
CA ASN A 99 3.84 7.82 -12.83
C ASN A 99 4.36 6.42 -12.46
N PHE A 100 3.47 5.46 -12.19
CA PHE A 100 3.83 4.14 -11.69
C PHE A 100 3.08 3.03 -12.45
N LYS A 101 3.81 2.01 -12.92
CA LYS A 101 3.25 0.85 -13.62
C LYS A 101 3.82 -0.44 -13.04
N GLY A 102 3.07 -1.53 -13.08
CA GLY A 102 3.57 -2.86 -12.72
C GLY A 102 2.59 -3.69 -11.91
N ALA A 103 3.08 -4.44 -10.92
CA ALA A 103 2.27 -5.24 -10.03
C ALA A 103 2.91 -5.46 -8.66
N LEU A 104 2.06 -5.70 -7.66
CA LEU A 104 2.42 -6.27 -6.37
C LEU A 104 1.75 -7.62 -6.22
N ARG A 105 2.39 -8.55 -5.52
CA ARG A 105 1.77 -9.80 -5.11
C ARG A 105 2.18 -10.16 -3.68
N TRP A 106 1.21 -10.24 -2.79
CA TRP A 106 1.40 -10.80 -1.45
C TRP A 106 1.16 -12.30 -1.47
N TYR A 107 1.99 -13.05 -0.75
CA TYR A 107 1.90 -14.50 -0.71
C TYR A 107 2.51 -15.08 0.56
N LEU A 108 2.07 -16.29 0.91
CA LEU A 108 2.65 -17.05 2.01
C LEU A 108 3.87 -17.85 1.52
N LYS A 109 4.97 -17.79 2.27
CA LYS A 109 6.14 -18.66 2.09
C LYS A 109 6.39 -19.44 3.37
N ASN A 110 6.91 -20.66 3.24
CA ASN A 110 7.28 -21.53 4.36
C ASN A 110 6.15 -21.84 5.37
N GLY A 111 4.88 -21.60 4.99
CA GLY A 111 3.71 -21.87 5.83
C GLY A 111 3.44 -20.83 6.93
N ASN A 112 4.38 -19.94 7.23
CA ASN A 112 4.25 -18.94 8.28
C ASN A 112 4.91 -17.59 7.99
N GLU A 113 5.37 -17.32 6.76
CA GLU A 113 5.97 -16.04 6.40
C GLU A 113 5.11 -15.31 5.37
N LEU A 114 4.80 -14.04 5.65
CA LEU A 114 4.21 -13.15 4.66
C LEU A 114 5.34 -12.52 3.83
N TRP A 115 5.24 -12.65 2.51
CA TRP A 115 6.15 -12.06 1.55
C TRP A 115 5.39 -11.19 0.55
N ILE A 116 6.12 -10.24 -0.02
CA ILE A 116 5.67 -9.44 -1.16
C ILE A 116 6.65 -9.56 -2.30
N HIS A 117 6.12 -9.95 -3.45
CA HIS A 117 6.76 -9.75 -4.75
C HIS A 117 6.35 -8.36 -5.23
N HIS A 118 7.33 -7.55 -5.59
CA HIS A 118 7.11 -6.24 -6.17
C HIS A 118 7.80 -6.17 -7.53
N ASP A 119 7.10 -5.61 -8.50
CA ASP A 119 7.54 -5.32 -9.86
C ASP A 119 6.93 -3.96 -10.19
N VAL A 120 7.63 -2.88 -9.88
CA VAL A 120 7.10 -1.51 -10.03
C VAL A 120 8.10 -0.64 -10.76
N LYS A 121 7.66 -0.09 -11.90
CA LYS A 121 8.40 0.90 -12.68
C LYS A 121 7.93 2.31 -12.33
N VAL A 122 8.87 3.17 -11.98
CA VAL A 122 8.69 4.62 -11.91
C VAL A 122 9.12 5.20 -13.25
N ILE A 123 8.23 5.95 -13.92
CA ILE A 123 8.46 6.38 -15.31
C ILE A 123 9.77 7.17 -15.48
N PHE A 124 10.19 7.91 -14.45
CA PHE A 124 11.37 8.79 -14.48
C PHE A 124 12.52 8.36 -13.56
N ASP A 125 12.35 7.34 -12.70
CA ASP A 125 13.28 7.03 -11.59
C ASP A 125 13.72 5.56 -11.52
N GLY A 126 13.34 4.75 -12.51
CA GLY A 126 13.82 3.37 -12.64
C GLY A 126 12.79 2.31 -12.21
N TYR A 127 13.30 1.19 -11.71
CA TYR A 127 12.55 -0.06 -11.59
C TYR A 127 12.87 -0.79 -10.29
N PHE A 128 11.82 -1.21 -9.58
CA PHE A 128 11.88 -1.85 -8.27
C PHE A 128 11.31 -3.25 -8.39
N GLU A 129 12.19 -4.25 -8.39
CA GLU A 129 11.82 -5.65 -8.55
C GLU A 129 12.40 -6.53 -7.44
N GLY A 130 11.60 -7.47 -6.94
CA GLY A 130 12.08 -8.61 -6.18
C GLY A 130 11.10 -9.13 -5.13
N ASP A 131 11.58 -10.05 -4.32
CA ASP A 131 10.82 -10.63 -3.20
C ASP A 131 11.37 -10.13 -1.87
N ARG A 132 10.46 -9.71 -0.98
CA ARG A 132 10.81 -9.25 0.36
C ARG A 132 9.90 -9.92 1.39
N LYS A 133 10.52 -10.40 2.46
CA LYS A 133 9.81 -10.84 3.64
C LYS A 133 9.25 -9.61 4.36
N ILE A 134 7.98 -9.67 4.73
CA ILE A 134 7.30 -8.64 5.53
C ILE A 134 7.36 -9.05 7.01
N ILE A 135 6.84 -10.23 7.34
CA ILE A 135 6.72 -10.70 8.73
C ILE A 135 6.68 -12.23 8.80
N THR A 136 6.92 -12.78 9.99
CA THR A 136 6.67 -14.19 10.35
C THR A 136 5.62 -14.26 11.45
N PHE A 137 4.70 -15.22 11.30
CA PHE A 137 3.68 -15.58 12.31
C PHE A 137 4.22 -16.57 13.34
#